data_AF-A0A7X6I5Q3-F1
#
_entry.id   AF-A0A7X6I5Q3-F1
#
_cell.length_a   1.000
_cell.length_b   1.000
_cell.length_c   1.000
_cell.angle_alpha   90.00
_cell.angle_beta   90.00
_cell.angle_gamma   90.00
#
_symmetry.space_group_name_H-M   'P 1'
#
loop_
_entity.id
_entity.type
_entity.pdbx_description
1 polymer ?
#
loop_
_entity_poly.entity_id
_entity_poly.type
_entity_poly.pdbx_seq_one_letter_code
_entity_poly.pdbx_strand_id
1 'polypeptide(L)'
;MSHVLSRHAGAHHEGGRAAGRRAGWSSLRRIGAWLGLSSRAAAPHAESQRLTAIDACAAFRKGDEFLQRCREDRVPVTVLVFELHDLPELECVFGAGAARQAIVQATAKLQRIAGTQGMVLRTDPTLFTLLLPDTDKDDALDMLRGAFGESCALELEAGDEDLVLVPEFALRILSTEAPPLVDVQHGLCCDIQQARAREQQRREYLQRERESHSRPMPLPRTAQGRPERESPRAVHPEQYPRIPMTMPVPLGRR
;
A
#
# COMPACT_ATOMS: atom_id res chain seq x y z
N MET A 1 -3.53 -41.30 21.69
CA MET A 1 -4.19 -42.56 21.28
C MET A 1 -5.67 -42.29 21.16
N SER A 2 -6.27 -42.78 20.08
CA SER A 2 -7.72 -42.85 19.76
C SER A 2 -8.38 -41.62 19.09
N HIS A 3 -8.58 -41.81 17.79
CA HIS A 3 -9.45 -41.13 16.83
C HIS A 3 -10.95 -41.40 17.07
N VAL A 4 -11.82 -40.48 16.62
CA VAL A 4 -13.11 -40.69 15.88
C VAL A 4 -13.45 -39.32 15.22
N LEU A 5 -13.13 -39.02 13.95
CA LEU A 5 -13.87 -39.25 12.68
C LEU A 5 -15.41 -39.20 12.73
N SER A 6 -16.02 -38.15 12.14
CA SER A 6 -17.15 -38.36 11.24
C SER A 6 -17.29 -37.24 10.20
N ARG A 7 -17.53 -37.67 8.95
CA ARG A 7 -17.76 -36.91 7.71
C ARG A 7 -19.25 -36.97 7.37
N HIS A 8 -19.77 -35.96 6.67
CA HIS A 8 -20.57 -36.01 5.42
C HIS A 8 -20.93 -34.55 5.06
N ALA A 9 -20.59 -33.94 3.91
CA ALA A 9 -20.70 -34.29 2.48
C ALA A 9 -22.04 -33.89 1.83
N GLY A 10 -21.93 -33.02 0.81
CA GLY A 10 -22.90 -32.79 -0.28
C GLY A 10 -23.50 -31.38 -0.30
N ALA A 11 -23.67 -30.67 -1.42
CA ALA A 11 -23.33 -30.91 -2.83
C ALA A 11 -23.67 -29.62 -3.62
N HIS A 12 -22.82 -29.31 -4.61
CA HIS A 12 -23.08 -28.71 -5.93
C HIS A 12 -24.09 -27.55 -6.12
N HIS A 13 -23.58 -26.43 -6.66
CA HIS A 13 -24.13 -25.89 -7.91
C HIS A 13 -23.02 -25.25 -8.77
N GLU A 14 -22.82 -25.80 -9.97
CA GLU A 14 -22.05 -25.23 -11.06
C GLU A 14 -22.94 -24.36 -11.97
N GLY A 15 -22.29 -23.41 -12.65
CA GLY A 15 -22.76 -22.70 -13.86
C GLY A 15 -22.47 -21.21 -13.76
N GLY A 16 -21.66 -20.55 -14.59
CA GLY A 16 -20.98 -20.92 -15.82
C GLY A 16 -20.94 -19.70 -16.75
N ARG A 17 -19.75 -19.40 -17.33
CA ARG A 17 -19.49 -18.54 -18.52
C ARG A 17 -19.77 -17.03 -18.35
N ALA A 18 -19.07 -16.09 -19.00
CA ALA A 18 -17.87 -16.06 -19.84
C ALA A 18 -17.51 -14.58 -20.12
N ALA A 19 -16.30 -14.39 -20.66
CA ALA A 19 -15.93 -13.34 -21.61
C ALA A 19 -15.85 -11.87 -21.13
N GLY A 20 -14.62 -11.45 -20.88
CA GLY A 20 -13.92 -10.49 -21.76
C GLY A 20 -14.47 -9.07 -21.83
N ARG A 21 -13.67 -8.13 -21.31
CA ARG A 21 -13.40 -6.84 -21.97
C ARG A 21 -12.19 -6.15 -21.35
N ARG A 22 -11.13 -6.01 -22.16
CA ARG A 22 -10.11 -4.97 -22.00
C ARG A 22 -10.75 -3.64 -22.43
N ALA A 23 -10.66 -2.63 -21.58
CA ALA A 23 -10.80 -1.22 -21.91
C ALA A 23 -9.95 -0.51 -20.82
N GLY A 24 -8.80 0.11 -21.13
CA GLY A 24 -8.66 1.17 -22.11
C GLY A 24 -9.04 2.48 -21.43
N TRP A 25 -8.29 2.91 -20.43
CA TRP A 25 -8.50 4.18 -19.72
C TRP A 25 -7.39 5.13 -20.12
N SER A 26 -7.57 5.72 -21.30
CA SER A 26 -6.91 6.94 -21.72
C SER A 26 -7.96 8.03 -21.86
N SER A 27 -7.79 9.10 -21.09
CA SER A 27 -8.18 10.49 -21.36
C SER A 27 -9.67 10.81 -21.53
N LEU A 28 -10.23 11.61 -20.61
CA LEU A 28 -10.47 13.06 -20.81
C LEU A 28 -11.46 13.62 -19.77
N ARG A 29 -10.92 14.48 -18.92
CA ARG A 29 -11.40 15.83 -18.54
C ARG A 29 -12.91 16.14 -18.71
N ARG A 30 -13.54 16.57 -17.61
CA ARG A 30 -14.07 17.94 -17.36
C ARG A 30 -15.30 17.91 -16.46
N ILE A 31 -15.14 18.41 -15.23
CA ILE A 31 -16.03 19.34 -14.51
C ILE A 31 -15.08 20.09 -13.56
N GLY A 32 -15.02 21.40 -13.39
CA GLY A 32 -15.77 22.56 -13.86
C GLY A 32 -15.27 23.72 -12.99
N ALA A 33 -14.99 24.86 -13.60
CA ALA A 33 -14.36 26.04 -13.00
C ALA A 33 -15.05 26.56 -11.73
N TRP A 34 -14.27 26.93 -10.72
CA TRP A 34 -14.65 27.92 -9.70
C TRP A 34 -13.56 28.99 -9.60
N LEU A 35 -13.89 30.14 -10.22
CA LEU A 35 -13.46 31.52 -10.06
C LEU A 35 -12.01 31.83 -9.66
N GLY A 36 -11.29 32.43 -10.61
CA GLY A 36 -10.04 33.14 -10.37
C GLY A 36 -10.22 34.46 -9.63
N LEU A 37 -9.21 34.79 -8.83
CA LEU A 37 -8.74 36.15 -8.64
C LEU A 37 -7.21 36.12 -8.67
N SER A 38 -6.65 36.83 -9.65
CA SER A 38 -5.21 37.06 -9.73
C SER A 38 -4.79 38.18 -8.77
N SER A 39 -3.60 37.95 -8.21
CA SER A 39 -2.59 38.92 -7.81
C SER A 39 -2.58 39.49 -6.38
N ARG A 40 -1.36 39.34 -5.83
CA ARG A 40 -0.61 40.22 -4.92
C ARG A 40 -0.56 39.83 -3.45
N ALA A 41 0.68 39.52 -3.06
CA ALA A 41 1.15 39.13 -1.75
C ALA A 41 0.62 40.02 -0.62
N ALA A 42 -0.09 39.39 0.31
CA ALA A 42 -0.23 39.80 1.70
C ALA A 42 -0.22 38.51 2.54
N ALA A 43 0.55 38.53 3.64
CA ALA A 43 1.03 37.36 4.37
C ALA A 43 -0.07 36.33 4.77
N PRO A 44 0.09 35.03 4.46
CA PRO A 44 -0.88 33.99 4.83
C PRO A 44 -0.46 33.13 6.03
N HIS A 45 0.49 33.58 6.88
CA HIS A 45 1.07 32.69 7.89
C HIS A 45 0.24 32.44 9.15
N ALA A 46 -0.72 33.31 9.51
CA ALA A 46 -1.47 33.15 10.77
C ALA A 46 -2.72 32.27 10.65
N GLU A 47 -3.40 32.26 9.50
CA GLU A 47 -4.66 31.51 9.31
C GLU A 47 -4.41 30.08 8.80
N SER A 48 -3.31 29.87 8.07
CA SER A 48 -2.88 28.55 7.61
C SER A 48 -2.44 27.61 8.76
N GLN A 49 -1.99 28.18 9.88
CA GLN A 49 -1.59 27.43 11.07
C GLN A 49 -2.77 26.81 11.85
N ARG A 50 -4.01 27.29 11.66
CA ARG A 50 -5.19 26.73 12.35
C ARG A 50 -5.71 25.43 11.74
N LEU A 51 -5.35 25.14 10.49
CA LEU A 51 -5.72 23.89 9.81
C LEU A 51 -4.69 22.76 10.04
N THR A 52 -3.58 23.07 10.71
CA THR A 52 -2.49 22.12 11.01
C THR A 52 -2.39 21.76 12.50
N ALA A 53 -3.03 22.53 13.40
CA ALA A 53 -3.04 22.24 14.81
C ALA A 53 -3.89 20.99 15.09
N ILE A 54 -3.21 19.88 15.38
CA ILE A 54 -3.84 18.63 15.78
C ILE A 54 -3.99 18.63 17.29
N ASP A 55 -5.24 18.69 17.76
CA ASP A 55 -5.56 18.36 19.16
C ASP A 55 -5.74 16.85 19.26
N ALA A 56 -4.62 16.14 19.39
CA ALA A 56 -4.61 14.68 19.49
C ALA A 56 -5.47 14.20 20.67
N CYS A 57 -5.44 14.90 21.80
CA CYS A 57 -6.26 14.58 22.97
C CYS A 57 -7.76 14.65 22.66
N ALA A 58 -8.22 15.70 21.98
CA ALA A 58 -9.61 15.80 21.56
C ALA A 58 -9.98 14.73 20.51
N ALA A 59 -9.05 14.38 19.61
CA ALA A 59 -9.26 13.31 18.64
C ALA A 59 -9.43 11.94 19.34
N PHE A 60 -8.54 11.59 20.26
CA PHE A 60 -8.63 10.35 21.03
C PHE A 60 -9.91 10.27 21.87
N ARG A 61 -10.27 11.35 22.57
CA ARG A 61 -11.52 11.39 23.35
C ARG A 61 -12.75 11.13 22.47
N LYS A 62 -12.83 11.75 21.29
CA LYS A 62 -13.93 11.50 20.34
C LYS A 62 -13.93 10.05 19.81
N GLY A 63 -12.75 9.50 19.58
CA GLY A 63 -12.59 8.10 19.18
C GLY A 63 -13.05 7.14 20.28
N ASP A 64 -12.70 7.40 21.53
CA ASP A 64 -13.14 6.59 22.67
C ASP A 64 -14.66 6.69 22.89
N GLU A 65 -15.25 7.88 22.72
CA GLU A 65 -16.72 8.08 22.72
C GLU A 65 -17.40 7.29 21.58
N PHE A 66 -16.75 7.18 20.42
CA PHE A 66 -17.24 6.35 19.32
C PHE A 66 -17.17 4.86 19.66
N LEU A 67 -16.01 4.38 20.15
CA LEU A 67 -15.84 3.00 20.56
C LEU A 67 -16.83 2.61 21.67
N GLN A 68 -17.04 3.49 22.65
CA GLN A 68 -17.97 3.25 23.74
C GLN A 68 -19.40 3.05 23.25
N ARG A 69 -19.88 3.87 22.30
CA ARG A 69 -21.20 3.69 21.68
C ARG A 69 -21.32 2.34 20.96
N CYS A 70 -20.32 1.97 20.17
CA CYS A 70 -20.31 0.67 19.50
C CYS A 70 -20.32 -0.50 20.50
N ARG A 71 -19.65 -0.38 21.65
CA ARG A 71 -19.69 -1.39 22.72
C ARG A 71 -21.09 -1.52 23.32
N GLU A 72 -21.76 -0.39 23.58
CA GLU A 72 -23.14 -0.36 24.10
C GLU A 72 -24.11 -1.04 23.13
N ASP A 73 -23.91 -0.82 21.83
CA ASP A 73 -24.69 -1.44 20.75
C ASP A 73 -24.24 -2.88 20.41
N ARG A 74 -23.16 -3.38 21.04
CA ARG A 74 -22.52 -4.68 20.77
C ARG A 74 -22.09 -4.88 19.32
N VAL A 75 -21.64 -3.81 18.68
CA VAL A 75 -21.14 -3.79 17.30
C VAL A 75 -19.61 -3.86 17.31
N PRO A 76 -18.98 -4.81 16.59
CA PRO A 76 -17.53 -4.82 16.44
C PRO A 76 -17.05 -3.59 15.66
N VAL A 77 -15.82 -3.15 15.92
CA VAL A 77 -15.24 -1.98 15.23
C VAL A 77 -13.93 -2.37 14.58
N THR A 78 -13.82 -2.20 13.28
CA THR A 78 -12.53 -2.23 12.59
C THR A 78 -11.83 -0.89 12.74
N VAL A 79 -10.64 -0.92 13.31
CA VAL A 79 -9.76 0.23 13.45
C VAL A 79 -8.64 0.11 12.45
N LEU A 80 -8.43 1.16 11.69
CA LEU A 80 -7.37 1.28 10.71
C LEU A 80 -6.51 2.50 11.03
N VAL A 81 -5.20 2.32 11.10
CA VAL A 81 -4.22 3.40 11.16
C VAL A 81 -3.60 3.54 9.79
N PHE A 82 -3.55 4.78 9.30
CA PHE A 82 -3.07 5.16 7.98
C PHE A 82 -2.00 6.24 8.15
N GLU A 83 -0.77 5.95 7.73
CA GLU A 83 0.40 6.79 7.91
C GLU A 83 0.92 7.32 6.57
N LEU A 84 1.02 8.64 6.47
CA LEU A 84 1.69 9.34 5.37
C LEU A 84 3.05 9.83 5.83
N HIS A 85 3.99 8.90 5.97
CA HIS A 85 5.34 9.16 6.49
C HIS A 85 6.12 10.22 5.68
N ASP A 86 5.86 10.33 4.38
CA ASP A 86 6.54 11.28 3.47
C ASP A 86 6.02 12.72 3.59
N LEU A 87 4.99 13.00 4.39
CA LEU A 87 4.42 14.36 4.49
C LEU A 87 5.45 15.44 4.88
N PRO A 88 6.35 15.23 5.87
CA PRO A 88 7.38 16.22 6.20
C PRO A 88 8.37 16.45 5.05
N GLU A 89 8.73 15.39 4.32
CA GLU A 89 9.62 15.49 3.16
C GLU A 89 8.93 16.22 2.00
N LEU A 90 7.66 15.90 1.74
CA LEU A 90 6.81 16.59 0.78
C LEU A 90 6.71 18.09 1.09
N GLU A 91 6.49 18.45 2.35
CA GLU A 91 6.46 19.86 2.79
C GLU A 91 7.81 20.54 2.60
N CYS A 92 8.91 19.84 2.89
CA CYS A 92 10.27 20.37 2.74
C CYS A 92 10.64 20.62 1.26
N VAL A 93 10.32 19.67 0.38
CA VAL A 93 10.74 19.70 -1.04
C VAL A 93 9.77 20.49 -1.91
N PHE A 94 8.46 20.31 -1.73
CA PHE A 94 7.41 20.88 -2.59
C PHE A 94 6.60 21.98 -1.89
N GLY A 95 6.89 22.26 -0.62
CA GLY A 95 6.25 23.31 0.17
C GLY A 95 4.96 22.86 0.86
N ALA A 96 4.54 23.65 1.84
CA ALA A 96 3.35 23.38 2.66
C ALA A 96 2.04 23.25 1.86
N GLY A 97 1.96 23.85 0.66
CA GLY A 97 0.81 23.71 -0.22
C GLY A 97 0.57 22.28 -0.68
N ALA A 98 1.64 21.59 -1.13
CA ALA A 98 1.58 20.20 -1.58
C ALA A 98 1.22 19.26 -0.42
N ALA A 99 1.85 19.44 0.75
CA ALA A 99 1.54 18.65 1.94
C ALA A 99 0.08 18.85 2.40
N ARG A 100 -0.43 20.08 2.37
CA ARG A 100 -1.84 20.35 2.68
C ARG A 100 -2.78 19.68 1.68
N GLN A 101 -2.46 19.69 0.39
CA GLN A 101 -3.27 19.02 -0.63
C GLN A 101 -3.30 17.49 -0.40
N ALA A 102 -2.16 16.89 -0.06
CA ALA A 102 -2.07 15.48 0.33
C ALA A 102 -2.98 15.14 1.52
N ILE A 103 -2.91 15.94 2.59
CA ILE A 103 -3.75 15.78 3.79
C ILE A 103 -5.24 15.87 3.44
N VAL A 104 -5.63 16.87 2.65
CA VAL A 104 -7.04 17.08 2.26
C VAL A 104 -7.54 15.91 1.42
N GLN A 105 -6.76 15.46 0.43
CA GLN A 105 -7.16 14.37 -0.45
C GLN A 105 -7.24 13.03 0.30
N ALA A 106 -6.27 12.73 1.18
CA ALA A 106 -6.29 11.55 2.03
C ALA A 106 -7.51 11.55 2.95
N THR A 107 -7.77 12.68 3.62
CA THR A 107 -8.94 12.85 4.50
C THR A 107 -10.24 12.64 3.74
N ALA A 108 -10.38 13.25 2.55
CA ALA A 108 -11.58 13.10 1.73
C ALA A 108 -11.82 11.64 1.28
N LYS A 109 -10.75 10.91 0.92
CA LYS A 109 -10.85 9.48 0.58
C LYS A 109 -11.23 8.63 1.79
N LEU A 110 -10.60 8.85 2.94
CA LEU A 110 -10.93 8.15 4.18
C LEU A 110 -12.35 8.44 4.66
N GLN A 111 -12.83 9.69 4.51
CA GLN A 111 -14.21 10.07 4.83
C GLN A 111 -15.21 9.34 3.93
N ARG A 112 -14.88 9.15 2.65
CA ARG A 112 -15.72 8.35 1.74
C ARG A 112 -15.83 6.90 2.19
N ILE A 113 -14.73 6.30 2.67
CA ILE A 113 -14.73 4.94 3.23
C ILE A 113 -15.56 4.89 4.52
N ALA A 114 -15.38 5.86 5.41
CA ALA A 114 -16.15 5.96 6.66
C ALA A 114 -17.67 6.04 6.42
N GLY A 115 -18.08 6.68 5.32
CA GLY A 115 -19.49 6.86 5.00
C GLY A 115 -20.22 7.63 6.09
N THR A 116 -21.45 7.20 6.41
CA THR A 116 -22.28 7.86 7.43
C THR A 116 -22.09 7.32 8.84
N GLN A 117 -21.52 6.12 8.99
CA GLN A 117 -21.43 5.42 10.28
C GLN A 117 -20.01 5.36 10.83
N GLY A 118 -18.99 5.44 9.98
CA GLY A 118 -17.59 5.47 10.39
C GLY A 118 -17.13 6.83 10.89
N MET A 119 -15.90 6.86 11.39
CA MET A 119 -15.24 8.07 11.87
C MET A 119 -13.81 8.14 11.37
N VAL A 120 -13.39 9.33 10.91
CA VAL A 120 -11.99 9.63 10.58
C VAL A 120 -11.45 10.63 11.58
N LEU A 121 -10.29 10.34 12.14
CA LEU A 121 -9.55 11.16 13.08
C LEU A 121 -8.15 11.40 12.52
N ARG A 122 -7.63 12.60 12.72
CA ARG A 122 -6.20 12.88 12.53
C ARG A 122 -5.59 12.99 13.92
N THR A 123 -4.77 12.02 14.30
CA THR A 123 -4.23 11.87 15.66
C THR A 123 -2.77 12.31 15.76
N ASP A 124 -2.10 12.51 14.62
CA ASP A 124 -0.72 13.00 14.50
C ASP A 124 -0.55 13.76 13.17
N PRO A 125 0.50 14.60 12.98
CA PRO A 125 0.80 15.22 11.69
C PRO A 125 0.79 14.27 10.51
N THR A 126 1.25 13.02 10.68
CA THR A 126 1.30 12.03 9.60
C THR A 126 0.30 10.87 9.76
N LEU A 127 -0.40 10.78 10.90
CA LEU A 127 -1.29 9.65 11.21
C LEU A 127 -2.77 10.03 11.16
N PHE A 128 -3.50 9.18 10.45
CA PHE A 128 -4.96 9.18 10.39
C PHE A 128 -5.45 7.86 10.98
N THR A 129 -6.55 7.92 11.72
CA THR A 129 -7.21 6.76 12.29
C THR A 129 -8.64 6.72 11.77
N LEU A 130 -9.02 5.58 11.19
CA LEU A 130 -10.33 5.30 10.65
C LEU A 130 -11.01 4.23 11.52
N LEU A 131 -12.23 4.51 11.97
CA LEU A 131 -13.07 3.61 12.76
C LEU A 131 -14.28 3.21 11.91
N LEU A 132 -14.48 1.92 11.69
CA LEU A 132 -15.54 1.35 10.86
C LEU A 132 -16.38 0.36 11.69
N PRO A 133 -17.64 0.70 12.03
CA PRO A 133 -18.52 -0.23 12.75
C PRO A 133 -18.98 -1.35 11.81
N ASP A 134 -19.17 -2.55 12.36
CA ASP A 134 -19.71 -3.73 11.68
C ASP A 134 -19.04 -4.05 10.33
N THR A 135 -17.76 -3.75 10.24
CA THR A 135 -16.98 -3.97 9.03
C THR A 135 -15.91 -5.00 9.33
N ASP A 136 -15.82 -6.06 8.54
CA ASP A 136 -14.75 -7.03 8.68
C ASP A 136 -13.44 -6.56 8.02
N LYS A 137 -12.40 -7.39 8.12
CA LYS A 137 -11.09 -7.06 7.56
C LYS A 137 -11.10 -7.00 6.04
N ASP A 138 -11.77 -7.94 5.38
CA ASP A 138 -11.69 -8.07 3.93
C ASP A 138 -12.52 -6.96 3.27
N ASP A 139 -13.69 -6.64 3.84
CA ASP A 139 -14.52 -5.50 3.46
C ASP A 139 -13.76 -4.17 3.63
N ALA A 140 -13.07 -3.98 4.76
CA ALA A 140 -12.26 -2.77 4.97
C ALA A 140 -11.14 -2.63 3.92
N LEU A 141 -10.49 -3.73 3.55
CA LEU A 141 -9.45 -3.73 2.52
C LEU A 141 -10.03 -3.45 1.12
N ASP A 142 -11.18 -4.00 0.80
CA ASP A 142 -11.84 -3.76 -0.49
C ASP A 142 -12.34 -2.31 -0.60
N MET A 143 -12.84 -1.74 0.49
CA MET A 143 -13.16 -0.31 0.55
C MET A 143 -11.93 0.59 0.37
N LEU A 144 -10.80 0.24 1.00
CA LEU A 144 -9.53 0.94 0.79
C LEU A 144 -9.09 0.87 -0.67
N ARG A 145 -9.10 -0.32 -1.28
CA ARG A 145 -8.76 -0.50 -2.71
C ARG A 145 -9.71 0.27 -3.61
N GLY A 146 -11.00 0.30 -3.30
CA GLY A 146 -11.99 1.09 -4.03
C GLY A 146 -11.71 2.60 -3.98
N ALA A 147 -11.18 3.11 -2.87
CA ALA A 147 -10.91 4.53 -2.68
C ALA A 147 -9.50 4.97 -3.15
N PHE A 148 -8.49 4.13 -2.96
CA PHE A 148 -7.07 4.44 -3.20
C PHE A 148 -6.45 3.65 -4.37
N GLY A 149 -7.20 2.72 -5.00
CA GLY A 149 -6.70 1.81 -6.01
C GLY A 149 -5.94 0.61 -5.41
N GLU A 150 -5.53 -0.33 -6.28
CA GLU A 150 -4.85 -1.58 -5.87
C GLU A 150 -3.57 -1.35 -5.08
N SER A 151 -2.77 -0.34 -5.46
CA SER A 151 -1.53 0.02 -4.77
C SER A 151 -1.74 0.89 -3.53
N CYS A 152 -3.00 1.23 -3.20
CA CYS A 152 -3.36 2.20 -2.17
C CYS A 152 -2.57 3.52 -2.31
N ALA A 153 -2.68 4.21 -3.45
CA ALA A 153 -1.87 5.38 -3.77
C ALA A 153 -2.66 6.69 -3.74
N LEU A 154 -1.96 7.79 -3.45
CA LEU A 154 -2.43 9.17 -3.56
C LEU A 154 -1.65 9.86 -4.68
N GLU A 155 -2.36 10.21 -5.74
CA GLU A 155 -1.83 10.98 -6.87
C GLU A 155 -2.12 12.46 -6.65
N LEU A 156 -1.08 13.29 -6.72
CA LEU A 156 -1.09 14.71 -6.44
C LEU A 156 -0.42 15.49 -7.57
N GLU A 157 -1.05 16.57 -8.02
CA GLU A 157 -0.42 17.56 -8.90
C GLU A 157 0.19 18.66 -8.03
N ALA A 158 1.51 18.87 -8.10
CA ALA A 158 2.25 19.88 -7.33
C ALA A 158 3.08 20.77 -8.26
N GLY A 159 2.46 21.82 -8.78
CA GLY A 159 3.08 22.66 -9.81
C GLY A 159 3.04 21.95 -11.17
N ASP A 160 4.22 21.71 -11.76
CA ASP A 160 4.38 20.98 -13.02
C ASP A 160 4.80 19.50 -12.80
N GLU A 161 4.82 19.04 -11.55
CA GLU A 161 5.23 17.68 -11.17
C GLU A 161 4.02 16.84 -10.70
N ASP A 162 3.99 15.58 -11.13
CA ASP A 162 3.05 14.57 -10.66
C ASP A 162 3.69 13.74 -9.54
N LEU A 163 3.11 13.79 -8.34
CA LEU A 163 3.59 13.11 -7.16
C LEU A 163 2.69 11.92 -6.82
N VAL A 164 3.29 10.83 -6.39
CA VAL A 164 2.58 9.63 -5.93
C VAL A 164 3.06 9.31 -4.52
N LEU A 165 2.14 9.39 -3.54
CA LEU A 165 2.39 8.96 -2.18
C LEU A 165 1.77 7.59 -1.95
N VAL A 166 2.54 6.69 -1.34
CA VAL A 166 2.07 5.36 -0.95
C VAL A 166 1.97 5.31 0.58
N PRO A 167 0.79 5.56 1.15
CA PRO A 167 0.53 5.34 2.57
C PRO A 167 0.85 3.93 3.02
N GLU A 168 1.30 3.83 4.26
CA GLU A 168 1.31 2.57 4.97
C GLU A 168 0.12 2.50 5.92
N PHE A 169 -0.41 1.29 6.13
CA PHE A 169 -1.54 1.12 7.02
C PHE A 169 -1.51 -0.23 7.72
N ALA A 170 -2.14 -0.27 8.88
CA ALA A 170 -2.43 -1.50 9.60
C ALA A 170 -3.87 -1.42 10.12
N LEU A 171 -4.52 -2.57 10.25
CA LEU A 171 -5.88 -2.65 10.75
C LEU A 171 -6.04 -3.75 11.79
N ARG A 172 -7.02 -3.58 12.67
CA ARG A 172 -7.40 -4.55 13.70
C ARG A 172 -8.90 -4.48 13.96
N ILE A 173 -9.53 -5.63 14.07
CA ILE A 173 -10.93 -5.74 14.49
C ILE A 173 -10.95 -5.76 16.02
N LEU A 174 -11.75 -4.88 16.60
CA LEU A 174 -11.96 -4.75 18.02
C LEU A 174 -13.28 -5.42 18.42
N SER A 175 -13.20 -6.22 19.48
CA SER A 175 -14.38 -6.80 20.14
C SER A 175 -14.98 -5.79 21.14
N THR A 176 -16.08 -6.17 21.80
CA THR A 176 -16.78 -5.33 22.77
C THR A 176 -15.96 -4.98 24.02
N GLU A 177 -14.85 -5.68 24.29
CA GLU A 177 -13.95 -5.42 25.42
C GLU A 177 -12.64 -4.74 25.00
N ALA A 178 -12.69 -3.94 23.94
CA ALA A 178 -11.50 -3.30 23.40
C ALA A 178 -10.84 -2.31 24.38
N PRO A 179 -9.50 -2.18 24.37
CA PRO A 179 -8.79 -1.14 25.12
C PRO A 179 -9.09 0.27 24.56
N PRO A 180 -8.64 1.34 25.24
CA PRO A 180 -8.69 2.71 24.73
C PRO A 180 -8.06 2.86 23.34
N LEU A 181 -8.55 3.81 22.55
CA LEU A 181 -8.11 4.00 21.17
C LEU A 181 -6.60 4.28 21.06
N VAL A 182 -6.04 5.01 22.02
CA VAL A 182 -4.60 5.33 22.06
C VAL A 182 -3.73 4.06 22.09
N ASP A 183 -4.13 3.05 22.85
CA ASP A 183 -3.39 1.79 22.98
C ASP A 183 -3.51 0.95 21.70
N VAL A 184 -4.71 0.95 21.09
CA VAL A 184 -4.95 0.28 19.81
C VAL A 184 -4.11 0.92 18.71
N GLN A 185 -4.13 2.25 18.60
CA GLN A 185 -3.34 2.99 17.63
C GLN A 185 -1.86 2.74 17.82
N HIS A 186 -1.35 2.83 19.07
CA HIS A 186 0.05 2.57 19.36
C HIS A 186 0.46 1.16 18.91
N GLY A 187 -0.36 0.15 19.22
CA GLY A 187 -0.12 -1.22 18.76
C GLY A 187 -0.06 -1.35 17.23
N LEU A 188 -0.98 -0.70 16.52
CA LEU A 188 -0.98 -0.68 15.05
C LEU A 188 0.23 0.08 14.46
N CYS A 189 0.64 1.19 15.07
CA CYS A 189 1.87 1.88 14.67
C CYS A 189 3.10 0.99 14.87
N CYS A 190 3.18 0.23 15.98
CA CYS A 190 4.24 -0.75 16.17
C CYS A 190 4.22 -1.83 15.07
N ASP A 191 3.04 -2.31 14.67
CA ASP A 191 2.89 -3.29 13.59
C ASP A 191 3.43 -2.73 12.25
N ILE A 192 3.13 -1.47 11.93
CA ILE A 192 3.67 -0.76 10.75
C ILE A 192 5.19 -0.67 10.81
N GLN A 193 5.75 -0.19 11.92
CA GLN A 193 7.20 -0.06 12.09
C GLN A 193 7.94 -1.39 11.99
N GLN A 194 7.35 -2.47 12.53
CA GLN A 194 7.91 -3.82 12.38
C GLN A 194 7.87 -4.29 10.93
N ALA A 195 6.81 -3.99 10.19
CA ALA A 195 6.71 -4.32 8.77
C ALA A 195 7.79 -3.58 7.95
N ARG A 196 7.99 -2.28 8.20
CA ARG A 196 9.08 -1.48 7.61
C ARG A 196 10.44 -2.12 7.86
N ALA A 197 10.74 -2.45 9.11
CA ALA A 197 12.02 -3.05 9.50
C ALA A 197 12.29 -4.38 8.77
N ARG A 198 11.27 -5.25 8.66
CA ARG A 198 11.39 -6.53 7.94
C ARG A 198 11.62 -6.33 6.43
N GLU A 199 10.90 -5.41 5.81
CA GLU A 199 11.06 -5.11 4.39
C GLU A 199 12.44 -4.49 4.10
N GLN A 200 12.93 -3.61 4.96
CA GLN A 200 14.29 -3.06 4.85
C GLN A 200 15.36 -4.16 4.93
N GLN A 201 15.26 -5.05 5.92
CA GLN A 201 16.17 -6.20 6.04
C GLN A 201 16.14 -7.09 4.80
N ARG A 202 14.96 -7.34 4.25
CA ARG A 202 14.79 -8.11 3.01
C ARG A 202 15.47 -7.42 1.83
N ARG A 203 15.31 -6.11 1.67
CA ARG A 203 15.94 -5.34 0.60
C ARG A 203 17.46 -5.40 0.69
N GLU A 204 18.02 -5.21 1.88
CA GLU A 204 19.47 -5.32 2.12
C GLU A 204 19.99 -6.72 1.82
N TYR A 205 19.27 -7.76 2.24
CA TYR A 205 19.63 -9.14 1.94
C TYR A 205 19.67 -9.39 0.42
N LEU A 206 18.62 -9.00 -0.29
CA LEU A 206 18.53 -9.16 -1.75
C LEU A 206 19.60 -8.35 -2.48
N GLN A 207 19.97 -7.18 -1.97
CA GLN A 207 21.06 -6.39 -2.51
C GLN A 207 22.40 -7.11 -2.33
N ARG A 208 22.70 -7.61 -1.13
CA ARG A 208 23.93 -8.38 -0.87
C ARG A 208 24.03 -9.64 -1.72
N GLU A 209 22.93 -10.35 -1.94
CA GLU A 209 22.88 -11.50 -2.85
C GLU A 209 23.17 -11.07 -4.30
N ARG A 210 22.61 -9.96 -4.79
CA ARG A 210 22.93 -9.47 -6.14
C ARG A 210 24.41 -9.11 -6.28
N GLU A 211 24.98 -8.47 -5.28
CA GLU A 211 26.40 -8.10 -5.25
C GLU A 211 27.34 -9.31 -5.15
N SER A 212 26.91 -10.41 -4.52
CA SER A 212 27.71 -11.64 -4.45
C SER A 212 27.73 -12.38 -5.79
N HIS A 213 26.59 -12.43 -6.50
CA HIS A 213 26.46 -13.12 -7.81
C HIS A 213 26.94 -12.29 -9.00
N SER A 214 27.05 -10.97 -8.87
CA SER A 214 27.56 -10.09 -9.93
C SER A 214 29.07 -9.88 -9.90
N ARG A 215 29.79 -10.50 -8.95
CA ARG A 215 31.26 -10.54 -9.03
C ARG A 215 31.62 -11.31 -10.29
N PRO A 216 32.23 -10.68 -11.31
CA PRO A 216 32.65 -11.40 -12.50
C PRO A 216 33.53 -12.55 -12.02
N MET A 217 33.15 -13.78 -12.37
CA MET A 217 33.98 -14.94 -12.12
C MET A 217 35.36 -14.57 -12.66
N PRO A 218 36.43 -14.59 -11.84
CA PRO A 218 37.75 -14.21 -12.33
C PRO A 218 38.02 -15.07 -13.55
N LEU A 219 37.99 -14.43 -14.73
CA LEU A 219 38.27 -15.12 -15.97
C LEU A 219 39.63 -15.78 -15.72
N PRO A 220 39.74 -17.12 -15.87
CA PRO A 220 41.02 -17.78 -15.68
C PRO A 220 42.02 -17.01 -16.53
N ARG A 221 43.01 -16.44 -15.85
CA ARG A 221 44.01 -15.55 -16.44
C ARG A 221 44.70 -16.39 -17.51
N THR A 222 44.19 -16.32 -18.74
CA THR A 222 44.70 -17.09 -19.87
C THR A 222 46.15 -16.71 -19.97
N ALA A 223 47.01 -17.65 -19.61
CA ALA A 223 48.44 -17.45 -19.57
C ALA A 223 48.87 -16.85 -20.90
N GLN A 224 49.32 -15.58 -20.85
CA GLN A 224 50.14 -15.00 -21.89
C GLN A 224 51.35 -15.91 -22.03
N GLY A 225 51.36 -16.73 -23.09
CA GLY A 225 52.44 -17.68 -23.33
C GLY A 225 51.93 -19.01 -23.86
N ARG A 226 51.32 -19.00 -25.06
CA ARG A 226 51.48 -20.16 -25.95
C ARG A 226 51.83 -19.66 -27.35
N PRO A 227 52.99 -20.03 -27.89
CA PRO A 227 53.46 -19.57 -29.18
C PRO A 227 52.52 -20.04 -30.29
N GLU A 228 52.44 -19.23 -31.34
CA GLU A 228 51.85 -19.54 -32.64
C GLU A 228 52.01 -21.02 -32.99
N ARG A 229 50.89 -21.73 -33.10
CA ARG A 229 50.83 -22.92 -33.96
C ARG A 229 49.42 -23.08 -34.53
N GLU A 230 49.37 -22.78 -35.81
CA GLU A 230 48.58 -23.41 -36.87
C GLU A 230 47.05 -23.36 -36.76
N SER A 231 46.49 -22.58 -37.69
CA SER A 231 45.09 -22.51 -38.08
C SER A 231 44.41 -23.88 -38.18
N PRO A 232 43.36 -24.14 -37.38
CA PRO A 232 42.43 -25.22 -37.66
C PRO A 232 41.42 -24.77 -38.73
N ARG A 233 41.22 -25.66 -39.70
CA ARG A 233 40.25 -25.58 -40.78
C ARG A 233 38.83 -25.25 -40.30
N ALA A 234 38.12 -24.54 -41.15
CA ALA A 234 36.69 -24.24 -41.05
C ALA A 234 35.87 -25.49 -40.66
N VAL A 235 35.19 -25.43 -39.51
CA VAL A 235 34.22 -26.43 -39.08
C VAL A 235 32.83 -25.95 -39.49
N HIS A 236 32.10 -26.83 -40.17
CA HIS A 236 30.77 -26.63 -40.75
C HIS A 236 29.69 -26.34 -39.68
N PRO A 237 28.70 -25.46 -39.96
CA PRO A 237 27.73 -24.97 -38.98
C PRO A 237 26.52 -25.89 -38.66
N GLU A 238 26.58 -27.21 -38.89
CA GLU A 238 25.36 -28.06 -38.88
C GLU A 238 25.13 -29.00 -37.69
N GLN A 239 25.90 -28.93 -36.60
CA GLN A 239 25.71 -29.85 -35.47
C GLN A 239 25.50 -29.13 -34.14
N TYR A 240 24.38 -28.42 -34.03
CA TYR A 240 23.77 -28.17 -32.73
C TYR A 240 22.54 -29.08 -32.57
N PRO A 241 22.51 -29.98 -31.57
CA PRO A 241 21.30 -30.72 -31.26
C PRO A 241 20.22 -29.73 -30.83
N ARG A 242 19.08 -29.74 -31.54
CA ARG A 242 17.88 -28.98 -31.17
C ARG A 242 17.41 -29.46 -29.80
N ILE A 243 17.58 -28.64 -28.78
CA ILE A 243 17.01 -28.91 -27.45
C ILE A 243 15.49 -28.74 -27.57
N PRO A 244 14.69 -29.78 -27.32
CA PRO A 244 13.23 -29.65 -27.37
C PRO A 244 12.76 -28.75 -26.21
N MET A 245 12.26 -27.56 -26.56
CA MET A 245 11.60 -26.64 -25.64
C MET A 245 10.19 -27.14 -25.33
N THR A 246 10.06 -28.15 -24.47
CA THR A 246 8.78 -28.44 -23.80
C THR A 246 9.04 -29.13 -22.48
N MET A 247 9.05 -28.34 -21.39
CA MET A 247 8.85 -28.86 -20.05
C MET A 247 7.34 -28.96 -19.82
N PRO A 248 6.78 -30.15 -19.59
CA PRO A 248 5.36 -30.30 -19.28
C PRO A 248 5.08 -29.71 -17.89
N VAL A 249 4.16 -28.74 -17.82
CA VAL A 249 3.62 -28.22 -16.57
C VAL A 249 2.56 -29.21 -16.08
N PRO A 250 2.71 -29.84 -14.90
CA PRO A 250 1.71 -30.74 -14.37
C PRO A 250 0.45 -29.94 -14.01
N LEU A 251 -0.61 -30.15 -14.78
CA LEU A 251 -1.95 -29.71 -14.39
C LEU A 251 -2.41 -30.59 -13.23
N GLY A 252 -2.46 -30.01 -12.03
CA GLY A 252 -3.05 -30.64 -10.86
C GLY A 252 -4.48 -31.07 -11.15
N ARG A 253 -4.82 -32.31 -10.78
CA ARG A 253 -6.16 -32.89 -10.94
C ARG A 253 -7.16 -32.10 -10.09
N ARG A 254 -8.26 -31.70 -10.74
CA ARG A 254 -9.47 -31.22 -10.08
C ARG A 254 -10.17 -32.35 -9.35
#